data_AF-A0A2H9QWB2-F1
#
_entry.id   AF-A0A2H9QWB2-F1
#
_cell.length_a   1.000
_cell.length_b   1.000
_cell.length_c   1.000
_cell.angle_alpha   90.00
_cell.angle_beta   90.00
_cell.angle_gamma   90.00
#
_symmetry.space_group_name_H-M   'P 1'
#
loop_
_entity.id
_entity.type
_entity.pdbx_description
1 polymer ?
#
loop_
_entity_poly.entity_id
_entity_poly.type
_entity_poly.pdbx_seq_one_letter_code
_entity_poly.pdbx_strand_id
1 'polypeptide(L)'
;MEPILPIVLIIFSALFFGSQFVPKKFCKNFDDLGYNVSMIFGILLNAMIWFAVISFQEKICFPFAPTALSFFAGIVWVFGNILLISAVSKIGMARSFTIINLVSIISFAGAVLFLGEMRVAINLILTAFAGVVIIMSGCILITLTTSKKEKLKSKKGLIYAFLSSFFFGSFNIMIMYSINVRHLHVNIAALFLTLGAVLGGFIILLKKGKVQYWFNAKKRWHGLGVSGGVLWGMGNVLSLYAMQKIGVSVSIPMIQGFITIISALWGIAVFREMHDVIPERRKKALIMFITGMILTIAGVWVINQV
;
A
#
# COMPACT_ATOMS: atom_id res chain seq x y z
N MET A 1 -0.34 -7.67 -28.49
CA MET A 1 -0.08 -6.44 -27.71
C MET A 1 -0.64 -6.68 -26.33
N GLU A 2 0.21 -6.76 -25.31
CA GLU A 2 -0.31 -6.69 -23.94
C GLU A 2 -1.15 -5.41 -23.80
N PRO A 3 -2.29 -5.45 -23.11
CA PRO A 3 -3.06 -4.24 -22.91
C PRO A 3 -2.17 -3.27 -22.11
N ILE A 4 -1.94 -2.07 -22.62
CA ILE A 4 -1.22 -0.99 -21.91
C ILE A 4 -1.92 -0.62 -20.57
N LEU A 5 -3.21 -0.97 -20.47
CA LEU A 5 -4.10 -0.60 -19.38
C LEU A 5 -3.61 -1.05 -17.98
N PRO A 6 -3.21 -2.31 -17.69
CA PRO A 6 -2.75 -2.70 -16.36
C PRO A 6 -1.51 -1.93 -15.91
N ILE A 7 -0.57 -1.64 -16.83
CA ILE A 7 0.62 -0.83 -16.51
C ILE A 7 0.20 0.60 -16.13
N VAL A 8 -0.74 1.19 -16.87
CA VAL A 8 -1.30 2.51 -16.54
C VAL A 8 -1.95 2.48 -15.15
N LEU A 9 -2.79 1.47 -14.87
CA LEU A 9 -3.43 1.30 -13.56
C LEU A 9 -2.40 1.16 -12.43
N ILE A 10 -1.31 0.42 -12.65
CA ILE A 10 -0.20 0.25 -11.70
C ILE A 10 0.46 1.59 -11.39
N ILE A 11 0.84 2.35 -12.42
CA ILE A 11 1.56 3.63 -12.25
C ILE A 11 0.68 4.64 -11.49
N PHE A 12 -0.59 4.78 -11.87
CA PHE A 12 -1.51 5.69 -11.19
C PHE A 12 -1.83 5.21 -9.77
N SER A 13 -2.04 3.91 -9.56
CA SER A 13 -2.23 3.34 -8.22
C SER A 13 -1.03 3.66 -7.31
N ALA A 14 0.18 3.44 -7.82
CA ALA A 14 1.41 3.73 -7.10
C ALA A 14 1.58 5.21 -6.78
N LEU A 15 1.19 6.11 -7.70
CA LEU A 15 1.19 7.55 -7.45
C LEU A 15 0.33 7.93 -6.25
N PHE A 16 -0.88 7.37 -6.18
CA PHE A 16 -1.78 7.61 -5.06
C PHE A 16 -1.27 6.99 -3.76
N PHE A 17 -0.83 5.72 -3.79
CA PHE A 17 -0.30 5.04 -2.62
C PHE A 17 1.01 5.65 -2.09
N GLY A 18 1.91 6.10 -2.97
CA GLY A 18 3.14 6.79 -2.57
C GLY A 18 2.89 8.19 -1.99
N SER A 19 1.73 8.78 -2.26
CA SER A 19 1.35 10.12 -1.80
C SER A 19 0.44 10.12 -0.56
N GLN A 20 -0.16 8.97 -0.20
CA GLN A 20 -1.20 8.87 0.84
C GLN A 20 -0.83 9.41 2.24
N PHE A 21 0.46 9.42 2.59
CA PHE A 21 0.96 9.89 3.89
C PHE A 21 1.58 11.29 3.84
N VAL A 22 1.57 11.94 2.67
CA VAL A 22 1.92 13.35 2.55
C VAL A 22 1.02 14.21 3.47
N PRO A 23 -0.32 14.04 3.50
CA PRO A 23 -1.18 14.78 4.43
C PRO A 23 -0.83 14.55 5.91
N LYS A 24 -0.47 13.32 6.30
CA LYS A 24 -0.07 12.98 7.69
C LYS A 24 1.10 13.82 8.17
N LYS A 25 2.07 14.14 7.31
CA LYS A 25 3.25 14.94 7.69
C LYS A 25 2.88 16.38 8.08
N PHE A 26 1.72 16.88 7.67
CA PHE A 26 1.19 18.17 8.11
C PHE A 26 0.37 18.10 9.42
N CYS A 27 0.10 16.89 9.94
CA CYS A 27 -0.58 16.64 11.20
C CYS A 27 0.43 16.44 12.34
N LYS A 28 0.79 17.50 13.07
CA LYS A 28 1.77 17.42 14.18
C LYS A 28 1.23 16.79 15.47
N ASN A 29 -0.05 17.02 15.80
CA ASN A 29 -0.64 16.66 17.10
C ASN A 29 -1.86 15.72 16.99
N PHE A 30 -2.03 15.08 15.83
CA PHE A 30 -3.05 14.06 15.64
C PHE A 30 -2.38 12.69 15.66
N ASP A 31 -2.76 11.85 16.61
CA ASP A 31 -2.12 10.55 16.79
C ASP A 31 -2.36 9.61 15.59
N ASP A 32 -1.58 8.55 15.53
CA ASP A 32 -1.57 7.65 14.38
C ASP A 32 -2.90 6.88 14.24
N LEU A 33 -3.53 6.53 15.37
CA LEU A 33 -4.84 5.88 15.40
C LEU A 33 -5.96 6.82 14.94
N GLY A 34 -6.04 8.04 15.47
CA GLY A 34 -7.06 9.01 15.10
C GLY A 34 -6.94 9.46 13.65
N TYR A 35 -5.70 9.60 13.16
CA TYR A 35 -5.44 9.81 11.73
C TYR A 35 -5.96 8.64 10.90
N ASN A 36 -5.63 7.40 11.28
CA ASN A 36 -6.10 6.19 10.59
C ASN A 36 -7.63 6.12 10.51
N VAL A 37 -8.33 6.39 11.61
CA VAL A 37 -9.80 6.41 11.62
C VAL A 37 -10.36 7.48 10.66
N SER A 38 -9.76 8.67 10.64
CA SER A 38 -10.16 9.73 9.70
C SER A 38 -9.86 9.35 8.24
N MET A 39 -8.74 8.66 8.01
CA MET A 39 -8.35 8.12 6.72
C MET A 39 -9.37 7.11 6.20
N ILE A 40 -9.88 6.22 7.05
CA ILE A 40 -10.91 5.24 6.67
C ILE A 40 -12.17 5.91 6.09
N PHE A 41 -12.58 7.07 6.61
CA PHE A 41 -13.72 7.80 6.04
C PHE A 41 -13.46 8.34 4.63
N GLY A 42 -12.21 8.72 4.31
CA GLY A 42 -11.84 9.07 2.94
C GLY A 42 -11.86 7.86 1.99
N ILE A 43 -11.45 6.69 2.50
CA ILE A 43 -11.54 5.43 1.76
C ILE A 43 -13.02 5.08 1.52
N LEU A 44 -13.88 5.26 2.52
CA LEU A 44 -15.31 4.96 2.43
C LEU A 44 -15.98 5.83 1.39
N LEU A 45 -15.68 7.14 1.38
CA LEU A 45 -16.17 8.05 0.37
C LEU A 45 -15.83 7.56 -1.05
N ASN A 46 -14.58 7.14 -1.27
CA ASN A 46 -14.15 6.62 -2.57
C ASN A 46 -14.87 5.31 -2.93
N ALA A 47 -14.97 4.36 -1.99
CA ALA A 47 -15.64 3.09 -2.21
C ALA A 47 -17.14 3.26 -2.50
N MET A 48 -17.81 4.21 -1.83
CA MET A 48 -19.21 4.54 -2.10
C MET A 48 -19.42 5.15 -3.48
N ILE A 49 -18.50 6.01 -3.95
CA ILE A 49 -18.57 6.58 -5.30
C ILE A 49 -18.48 5.46 -6.35
N TRP A 50 -17.50 4.58 -6.23
CA TRP A 50 -17.33 3.47 -7.18
C TRP A 50 -18.44 2.42 -7.12
N PHE A 51 -19.00 2.20 -5.92
CA PHE A 51 -20.19 1.38 -5.76
C PHE A 51 -21.43 2.01 -6.42
N ALA A 52 -21.63 3.32 -6.26
CA ALA A 52 -22.74 4.02 -6.90
C ALA A 52 -22.64 3.92 -8.43
N VAL A 53 -21.45 4.11 -9.01
CA VAL A 53 -21.22 3.99 -10.47
C VAL A 53 -21.69 2.64 -11.00
N ILE A 54 -21.31 1.53 -10.35
CA ILE A 54 -21.69 0.19 -10.83
C ILE A 54 -23.17 -0.14 -10.58
N SER A 55 -23.79 0.50 -9.59
CA SER A 55 -25.21 0.32 -9.28
C SER A 55 -26.12 0.75 -10.42
N PHE A 56 -25.63 1.64 -11.29
CA PHE A 56 -26.34 2.08 -12.50
C PHE A 56 -26.03 1.23 -13.75
N GLN A 57 -25.03 0.36 -13.68
CA GLN A 57 -24.52 -0.38 -14.85
C GLN A 57 -24.88 -1.87 -14.81
N GLU A 58 -24.88 -2.46 -13.61
CA GLU A 58 -24.97 -3.91 -13.45
C GLU A 58 -25.95 -4.30 -12.34
N LYS A 59 -26.51 -5.51 -12.44
CA LYS A 59 -27.30 -6.08 -11.36
C LYS A 59 -26.37 -6.50 -10.22
N ILE A 60 -26.51 -5.85 -9.07
CA ILE A 60 -25.67 -6.10 -7.91
C ILE A 60 -26.15 -7.32 -7.14
N CYS A 61 -25.21 -8.19 -6.76
CA CYS A 61 -25.42 -9.27 -5.81
C CYS A 61 -24.43 -9.20 -4.65
N PHE A 62 -24.86 -9.62 -3.46
CA PHE A 62 -24.04 -9.64 -2.25
C PHE A 62 -23.90 -11.07 -1.71
N PRO A 63 -23.15 -11.95 -2.40
CA PRO A 63 -22.95 -13.31 -1.92
C PRO A 63 -22.19 -13.30 -0.60
N PHE A 64 -22.78 -13.88 0.45
CA PHE A 64 -22.31 -13.77 1.83
C PHE A 64 -20.82 -14.12 2.01
N ALA A 65 -20.38 -15.26 1.50
CA ALA A 65 -19.02 -15.75 1.72
C ALA A 65 -17.91 -14.79 1.21
N PRO A 66 -17.88 -14.38 -0.08
CA PRO A 66 -16.86 -13.44 -0.55
C PRO A 66 -17.04 -12.01 0.00
N THR A 67 -18.28 -11.56 0.29
CA THR A 67 -18.47 -10.25 0.93
C THR A 67 -17.97 -10.25 2.38
N ALA A 68 -18.18 -11.34 3.13
CA ALA A 68 -17.67 -11.49 4.49
C ALA A 68 -16.13 -11.61 4.51
N LEU A 69 -15.55 -12.31 3.53
CA LEU A 69 -14.10 -12.39 3.40
C LEU A 69 -13.47 -11.03 3.10
N SER A 70 -14.08 -10.25 2.19
CA SER A 70 -13.66 -8.87 1.89
C SER A 70 -13.81 -7.96 3.12
N PHE A 71 -14.90 -8.11 3.87
CA PHE A 71 -15.10 -7.40 5.14
C PHE A 71 -14.00 -7.71 6.16
N PHE A 72 -13.67 -8.99 6.36
CA PHE A 72 -12.60 -9.36 7.26
C PHE A 72 -11.23 -8.86 6.79
N ALA A 73 -10.96 -8.86 5.47
CA ALA A 73 -9.77 -8.25 4.89
C ALA A 73 -9.65 -6.76 5.29
N GLY A 74 -10.78 -6.06 5.41
CA GLY A 74 -10.85 -4.69 5.91
C GLY A 74 -10.34 -4.53 7.34
N ILE A 75 -10.76 -5.45 8.22
CA ILE A 75 -10.30 -5.48 9.61
C ILE A 75 -8.79 -5.74 9.68
N VAL A 76 -8.29 -6.70 8.90
CA VAL A 76 -6.85 -7.02 8.78
C VAL A 76 -6.06 -5.81 8.29
N TRP A 77 -6.59 -5.10 7.28
CA TRP A 77 -5.98 -3.90 6.74
C TRP A 77 -5.78 -2.80 7.78
N VAL A 78 -6.75 -2.59 8.69
CA VAL A 78 -6.64 -1.57 9.75
C VAL A 78 -5.42 -1.77 10.63
N PHE A 79 -5.12 -3.02 11.02
CA PHE A 79 -3.93 -3.33 11.81
C PHE A 79 -2.65 -3.00 11.04
N GLY A 80 -2.58 -3.40 9.77
CA GLY A 80 -1.46 -3.06 8.89
C GLY A 80 -1.27 -1.55 8.74
N ASN A 81 -2.35 -0.80 8.52
CA ASN A 81 -2.28 0.63 8.25
C ASN A 81 -1.90 1.45 9.49
N ILE A 82 -2.41 1.10 10.68
CA ILE A 82 -1.99 1.75 11.93
C ILE A 82 -0.49 1.53 12.18
N LEU A 83 0.00 0.30 11.95
CA LEU A 83 1.42 -0.02 12.09
C LEU A 83 2.28 0.74 11.07
N LEU A 84 1.83 0.85 9.81
CA LEU A 84 2.54 1.59 8.78
C LEU A 84 2.59 3.09 9.08
N ILE A 85 1.48 3.72 9.46
CA ILE A 85 1.45 5.13 9.87
C ILE A 85 2.42 5.33 11.05
N SER A 86 2.39 4.43 12.03
CA SER A 86 3.30 4.48 13.19
C SER A 86 4.76 4.30 12.80
N ALA A 87 5.05 3.47 11.79
CA ALA A 87 6.38 3.32 11.24
C ALA A 87 6.83 4.61 10.55
N VAL A 88 5.99 5.18 9.67
CA VAL A 88 6.28 6.44 8.96
C VAL A 88 6.57 7.58 9.94
N SER A 89 5.79 7.70 11.01
CA SER A 89 6.01 8.67 12.08
C SER A 89 7.36 8.50 12.78
N LYS A 90 7.87 7.26 12.91
CA LYS A 90 9.10 6.92 13.65
C LYS A 90 10.37 6.95 12.79
N ILE A 91 10.34 6.30 11.63
CA ILE A 91 11.52 6.05 10.79
C ILE A 91 11.49 6.81 9.45
N GLY A 92 10.41 7.54 9.14
CA GLY A 92 10.27 8.33 7.91
C GLY A 92 9.64 7.54 6.76
N MET A 93 9.14 8.25 5.75
CA MET A 93 8.40 7.61 4.65
C MET A 93 9.31 6.74 3.79
N ALA A 94 10.43 7.27 3.32
CA ALA A 94 11.33 6.54 2.43
C ALA A 94 11.78 5.18 3.01
N ARG A 95 12.04 5.12 4.33
CA ARG A 95 12.42 3.87 5.00
C ARG A 95 11.25 2.91 5.22
N SER A 96 10.12 3.41 5.73
CA SER A 96 8.94 2.57 5.93
C SER A 96 8.49 1.92 4.63
N PHE A 97 8.47 2.67 3.52
CA PHE A 97 8.09 2.16 2.20
C PHE A 97 9.12 1.23 1.56
N THR A 98 10.33 1.15 2.09
CA THR A 98 11.25 0.07 1.69
C THR A 98 10.86 -1.24 2.36
N ILE A 99 10.69 -1.21 3.68
CA ILE A 99 10.44 -2.43 4.46
C ILE A 99 9.08 -3.02 4.09
N ILE A 100 8.10 -2.16 3.76
CA ILE A 100 6.80 -2.63 3.30
C ILE A 100 6.88 -3.45 2.02
N ASN A 101 7.94 -3.32 1.19
CA ASN A 101 8.08 -4.10 -0.05
C ASN A 101 8.14 -5.62 0.18
N LEU A 102 8.37 -6.08 1.42
CA LEU A 102 8.18 -7.47 1.80
C LEU A 102 6.75 -7.97 1.54
N VAL A 103 5.76 -7.07 1.44
CA VAL A 103 4.41 -7.38 0.97
C VAL A 103 4.41 -8.07 -0.39
N SER A 104 5.39 -7.76 -1.25
CA SER A 104 5.55 -8.36 -2.58
C SER A 104 5.86 -9.84 -2.48
N ILE A 105 6.76 -10.25 -1.57
CA ILE A 105 7.06 -11.68 -1.33
C ILE A 105 5.83 -12.40 -0.80
N ILE A 106 5.15 -11.82 0.19
CA ILE A 106 4.00 -12.44 0.85
C ILE A 106 2.84 -12.57 -0.13
N SER A 107 2.59 -11.53 -0.94
CA SER A 107 1.53 -11.53 -1.95
C SER A 107 1.87 -12.47 -3.11
N PHE A 108 3.14 -12.53 -3.53
CA PHE A 108 3.59 -13.49 -4.55
C PHE A 108 3.36 -14.94 -4.09
N ALA A 109 3.88 -15.30 -2.91
CA ALA A 109 3.71 -16.63 -2.35
C ALA A 109 2.22 -16.97 -2.14
N GLY A 110 1.46 -16.02 -1.59
CA GLY A 110 0.03 -16.21 -1.38
C GLY A 110 -0.77 -16.35 -2.68
N ALA A 111 -0.39 -15.65 -3.73
CA ALA A 111 -1.03 -15.75 -5.04
C ALA A 111 -0.82 -17.12 -5.68
N VAL A 112 0.43 -17.63 -5.64
CA VAL A 112 0.76 -18.97 -6.15
C VAL A 112 0.03 -20.06 -5.35
N LEU A 113 0.04 -19.95 -4.01
CA LEU A 113 -0.53 -20.97 -3.13
C LEU A 113 -2.08 -20.94 -3.11
N PHE A 114 -2.68 -19.78 -2.88
CA PHE A 114 -4.12 -19.66 -2.59
C PHE A 114 -4.97 -19.20 -3.77
N LEU A 115 -4.41 -18.43 -4.72
CA LEU A 115 -5.14 -17.96 -5.91
C LEU A 115 -4.92 -18.87 -7.12
N GLY A 116 -3.93 -19.76 -7.04
CA GLY A 116 -3.58 -20.68 -8.11
C GLY A 116 -2.93 -20.03 -9.33
N GLU A 117 -2.34 -18.86 -9.15
CA GLU A 117 -1.59 -18.17 -10.19
C GLU A 117 -0.31 -18.95 -10.56
N MET A 118 0.07 -18.92 -11.84
CA MET A 118 1.33 -19.48 -12.39
C MET A 118 1.57 -20.98 -12.15
N ARG A 119 0.55 -21.78 -11.84
CA ARG A 119 0.68 -23.21 -11.51
C ARG A 119 1.24 -24.12 -12.63
N VAL A 120 1.42 -23.62 -13.86
CA VAL A 120 1.68 -24.46 -15.05
C VAL A 120 3.09 -24.30 -15.65
N ALA A 121 3.88 -23.29 -15.25
CA ALA A 121 5.23 -23.10 -15.81
C ALA A 121 6.24 -22.64 -14.76
N ILE A 122 7.12 -23.54 -14.33
CA ILE A 122 8.19 -23.23 -13.37
C ILE A 122 9.07 -22.08 -13.85
N ASN A 123 9.30 -21.96 -15.15
CA ASN A 123 10.07 -20.86 -15.75
C ASN A 123 9.41 -19.49 -15.52
N LEU A 124 8.07 -19.41 -15.57
CA LEU A 124 7.32 -18.18 -15.28
C LEU A 124 7.44 -17.80 -13.80
N ILE A 125 7.33 -18.78 -12.90
CA ILE A 125 7.53 -18.56 -11.45
C ILE A 125 8.95 -18.04 -11.18
N LEU A 126 9.97 -18.65 -11.79
CA LEU A 126 11.36 -18.25 -11.60
C LEU A 126 11.63 -16.83 -12.16
N THR A 127 11.10 -16.50 -13.33
CA THR A 127 11.23 -15.15 -13.92
C THR A 127 10.54 -14.10 -13.04
N ALA A 128 9.31 -14.38 -12.58
CA ALA A 128 8.60 -13.46 -11.69
C ALA A 128 9.33 -13.28 -10.36
N PHE A 129 9.83 -14.37 -9.76
CA PHE A 129 10.60 -14.32 -8.52
C PHE A 129 11.92 -13.55 -8.69
N ALA A 130 12.64 -13.76 -9.80
CA ALA A 130 13.84 -13.00 -10.13
C ALA A 130 13.54 -11.50 -10.23
N GLY A 131 12.45 -11.14 -10.90
CA GLY A 131 11.98 -9.77 -10.97
C GLY A 131 11.65 -9.16 -9.60
N VAL A 132 11.00 -9.91 -8.70
CA VAL A 132 10.75 -9.48 -7.31
C VAL A 132 12.05 -9.19 -6.57
N VAL A 133 13.05 -10.08 -6.70
CA VAL A 133 14.37 -9.90 -6.07
C VAL A 133 15.10 -8.66 -6.60
N ILE A 134 15.02 -8.39 -7.90
CA ILE A 134 15.61 -7.20 -8.52
C ILE A 134 14.92 -5.92 -8.01
N ILE A 135 13.58 -5.90 -7.97
CA ILE A 135 12.79 -4.79 -7.41
C ILE A 135 13.20 -4.52 -5.97
N MET A 136 13.29 -5.57 -5.15
CA MET A 136 13.70 -5.45 -3.75
C MET A 136 15.11 -4.88 -3.59
N SER A 137 16.04 -5.33 -4.42
CA SER A 137 17.42 -4.82 -4.43
C SER A 137 17.46 -3.33 -4.77
N GLY A 138 16.69 -2.91 -5.78
CA GLY A 138 16.53 -1.50 -6.14
C GLY A 138 15.93 -0.67 -5.00
N CYS A 139 14.89 -1.17 -4.35
CA CYS A 139 14.25 -0.52 -3.22
C CYS A 139 15.21 -0.35 -2.03
N ILE A 140 16.01 -1.38 -1.71
CA ILE A 140 17.02 -1.33 -0.64
C ILE A 140 18.05 -0.24 -0.95
N LEU A 141 18.52 -0.13 -2.19
CA LEU A 141 19.46 0.92 -2.59
C LEU A 141 18.85 2.31 -2.37
N ILE A 142 17.59 2.52 -2.76
CA ILE A 142 16.87 3.78 -2.53
C ILE A 142 16.81 4.12 -1.04
N THR A 143 16.62 3.15 -0.14
CA THR A 143 16.59 3.38 1.31
C THR A 143 17.91 3.88 1.87
N LEU A 144 19.01 3.29 1.38
CA LEU A 144 20.35 3.57 1.88
C LEU A 144 20.80 5.01 1.58
N THR A 145 20.06 5.72 0.75
CA THR A 145 20.27 7.14 0.43
C THR A 145 19.80 8.10 1.54
N THR A 146 18.99 7.61 2.48
CA THR A 146 18.39 8.43 3.56
C THR A 146 19.34 8.63 4.75
N SER A 147 19.41 9.86 5.26
CA SER A 147 20.39 10.34 6.27
C SER A 147 20.57 9.47 7.53
N LYS A 148 21.82 9.39 8.02
CA LYS A 148 22.28 8.47 9.07
C LYS A 148 22.04 8.88 10.54
N LYS A 149 21.35 9.99 10.88
CA LYS A 149 21.23 10.46 12.29
C LYS A 149 19.90 10.12 12.99
N GLU A 150 20.03 9.71 14.26
CA GLU A 150 19.08 9.35 15.36
C GLU A 150 17.79 8.56 15.10
N LYS A 151 17.01 8.83 14.04
CA LYS A 151 15.81 8.02 13.71
C LYS A 151 16.13 6.59 13.30
N LEU A 152 17.41 6.28 13.08
CA LEU A 152 17.95 4.94 12.75
C LEU A 152 17.85 3.91 13.88
N LYS A 153 17.63 4.31 15.13
CA LYS A 153 17.60 3.37 16.27
C LYS A 153 16.20 2.91 16.67
N SER A 154 15.13 3.39 16.03
CA SER A 154 13.78 2.96 16.41
C SER A 154 13.50 1.54 15.93
N LYS A 155 13.99 0.54 16.68
CA LYS A 155 13.68 -0.89 16.48
C LYS A 155 12.16 -1.10 16.34
N LYS A 156 11.37 -0.38 17.14
CA LYS A 156 9.90 -0.41 17.07
C LYS A 156 9.36 0.02 15.71
N GLY A 157 9.89 1.09 15.10
CA GLY A 157 9.44 1.54 13.77
C GLY A 157 9.76 0.53 12.66
N LEU A 158 10.93 -0.12 12.73
CA LEU A 158 11.30 -1.20 11.80
C LEU A 158 10.37 -2.42 11.94
N ILE A 159 10.12 -2.83 13.18
CA ILE A 159 9.19 -3.93 13.50
C ILE A 159 7.78 -3.61 12.99
N TYR A 160 7.30 -2.38 13.19
CA TYR A 160 5.97 -1.99 12.72
C TYR A 160 5.86 -2.01 11.20
N ALA A 161 6.89 -1.54 10.49
CA ALA A 161 6.90 -1.64 9.02
C ALA A 161 6.90 -3.10 8.57
N PHE A 162 7.72 -3.96 9.17
CA PHE A 162 7.76 -5.39 8.85
C PHE A 162 6.42 -6.09 9.10
N LEU A 163 5.82 -5.88 10.28
CA LEU A 163 4.52 -6.45 10.61
C LEU A 163 3.43 -5.92 9.69
N SER A 164 3.49 -4.65 9.31
CA SER A 164 2.52 -4.08 8.36
C SER A 164 2.55 -4.82 7.02
N SER A 165 3.74 -5.21 6.52
CA SER A 165 3.88 -5.99 5.28
C SER A 165 3.10 -7.31 5.33
N PHE A 166 3.10 -7.98 6.49
CA PHE A 166 2.35 -9.22 6.69
C PHE A 166 0.85 -8.97 6.57
N PHE A 167 0.30 -8.00 7.31
CA PHE A 167 -1.11 -7.64 7.21
C PHE A 167 -1.51 -7.21 5.79
N PHE A 168 -0.65 -6.42 5.13
CA PHE A 168 -0.91 -5.99 3.75
C PHE A 168 -0.85 -7.15 2.75
N GLY A 169 0.04 -8.12 2.96
CA GLY A 169 0.11 -9.30 2.10
C GLY A 169 -1.12 -10.16 2.28
N SER A 170 -1.52 -10.40 3.52
CA SER A 170 -2.71 -11.18 3.85
C SER A 170 -3.99 -10.57 3.29
N PHE A 171 -4.28 -9.28 3.51
CA PHE A 171 -5.54 -8.71 3.03
C PHE A 171 -5.63 -8.70 1.49
N ASN A 172 -4.51 -8.49 0.77
CA ASN A 172 -4.47 -8.56 -0.69
C ASN A 172 -4.89 -9.95 -1.19
N ILE A 173 -4.41 -11.03 -0.56
CA ILE A 173 -4.83 -12.38 -0.92
C ILE A 173 -6.31 -12.62 -0.63
N MET A 174 -6.80 -12.16 0.53
CA MET A 174 -8.20 -12.34 0.92
C MET A 174 -9.18 -11.64 -0.02
N ILE A 175 -8.90 -10.38 -0.37
CA ILE A 175 -9.74 -9.61 -1.29
C ILE A 175 -9.67 -10.17 -2.70
N MET A 176 -8.47 -10.55 -3.17
CA MET A 176 -8.32 -11.10 -4.52
C MET A 176 -8.85 -12.52 -4.65
N TYR A 177 -8.89 -13.31 -3.57
CA TYR A 177 -9.64 -14.56 -3.55
C TYR A 177 -11.14 -14.31 -3.74
N SER A 178 -11.68 -13.28 -3.09
CA SER A 178 -13.09 -12.88 -3.25
C SER A 178 -13.38 -12.47 -4.71
N ILE A 179 -12.47 -11.73 -5.34
CA ILE A 179 -12.63 -11.21 -6.70
C ILE A 179 -12.38 -12.29 -7.76
N ASN A 180 -11.20 -12.92 -7.76
CA ASN A 180 -10.75 -13.80 -8.85
C ASN A 180 -11.30 -15.23 -8.73
N VAL A 181 -11.46 -15.75 -7.51
CA VAL A 181 -11.89 -17.15 -7.28
C VAL A 181 -13.39 -17.24 -7.02
N ARG A 182 -13.95 -16.27 -6.29
CA ARG A 182 -15.38 -16.24 -5.93
C ARG A 182 -16.19 -15.26 -6.78
N HIS A 183 -15.56 -14.65 -7.78
CA HIS A 183 -16.19 -13.78 -8.79
C HIS A 183 -16.98 -12.60 -8.20
N LEU A 184 -16.55 -12.07 -7.06
CA LEU A 184 -17.13 -10.85 -6.50
C LEU A 184 -16.66 -9.64 -7.31
N HIS A 185 -17.59 -8.76 -7.67
CA HIS A 185 -17.25 -7.54 -8.38
C HIS A 185 -16.26 -6.68 -7.55
N VAL A 186 -15.23 -6.13 -8.22
CA VAL A 186 -14.13 -5.37 -7.60
C VAL A 186 -14.63 -4.27 -6.66
N ASN A 187 -15.57 -3.44 -7.12
CA ASN A 187 -16.11 -2.33 -6.32
C ASN A 187 -16.95 -2.79 -5.12
N ILE A 188 -17.58 -3.98 -5.18
CA ILE A 188 -18.27 -4.57 -4.03
C ILE A 188 -17.24 -5.06 -3.01
N ALA A 189 -16.19 -5.74 -3.46
CA ALA A 189 -15.09 -6.16 -2.60
C ALA A 189 -14.44 -4.95 -1.89
N ALA A 190 -14.19 -3.86 -2.62
CA ALA A 190 -13.65 -2.61 -2.07
C ALA A 190 -14.60 -1.92 -1.07
N LEU A 191 -15.92 -1.95 -1.31
CA LEU A 191 -16.92 -1.45 -0.37
C LEU A 191 -16.89 -2.25 0.94
N PHE A 192 -16.99 -3.58 0.86
CA PHE A 192 -17.00 -4.44 2.05
C PHE A 192 -15.69 -4.39 2.81
N LEU A 193 -14.55 -4.34 2.12
CA LEU A 193 -13.24 -4.03 2.71
C LEU A 193 -13.31 -2.77 3.57
N THR A 194 -13.90 -1.71 3.04
CA THR A 194 -13.93 -0.44 3.76
C THR A 194 -14.91 -0.46 4.94
N LEU A 195 -16.06 -1.13 4.82
CA LEU A 195 -16.97 -1.34 5.93
C LEU A 195 -16.32 -2.12 7.08
N GLY A 196 -15.53 -3.15 6.75
CA GLY A 196 -14.73 -3.88 7.72
C GLY A 196 -13.66 -3.01 8.37
N ALA A 197 -13.02 -2.13 7.58
CA ALA A 197 -12.05 -1.19 8.10
C ALA A 197 -12.68 -0.15 9.05
N VAL A 198 -13.88 0.35 8.75
CA VAL A 198 -14.64 1.23 9.65
C VAL A 198 -14.88 0.52 10.98
N LEU A 199 -15.44 -0.69 10.95
CA LEU A 199 -15.71 -1.45 12.17
C LEU A 199 -14.42 -1.70 12.97
N GLY A 200 -13.37 -2.20 12.31
CA GLY A 200 -12.08 -2.48 12.95
C GLY A 200 -11.44 -1.23 13.57
N GLY A 201 -11.46 -0.11 12.84
CA GLY A 201 -10.93 1.17 13.30
C GLY A 201 -11.66 1.68 14.55
N PHE A 202 -13.00 1.66 14.53
CA PHE A 202 -13.80 2.08 15.68
C PHE A 202 -13.67 1.16 16.89
N ILE A 203 -13.60 -0.16 16.69
CA ILE A 203 -13.35 -1.11 17.79
C ILE A 203 -12.02 -0.80 18.48
N ILE A 204 -10.96 -0.54 17.71
CA ILE A 204 -9.65 -0.20 18.28
C ILE A 204 -9.72 1.17 19.01
N LEU A 205 -10.44 2.14 18.44
CA LEU A 205 -10.63 3.45 19.05
C LEU A 205 -11.36 3.37 20.39
N LEU A 206 -12.43 2.55 20.46
CA LEU A 206 -13.19 2.24 21.66
C LEU A 206 -12.33 1.55 22.71
N LYS A 207 -11.62 0.47 22.33
CA LYS A 207 -10.73 -0.28 23.25
C LYS A 207 -9.60 0.57 23.80
N LYS A 208 -9.19 1.62 23.09
CA LYS A 208 -8.16 2.57 23.55
C LYS A 208 -8.73 3.75 24.34
N GLY A 209 -10.05 3.84 24.52
CA GLY A 209 -10.70 4.97 25.20
C GLY A 209 -10.52 6.30 24.49
N LYS A 210 -10.27 6.29 23.17
CA LYS A 210 -9.88 7.48 22.39
C LYS A 210 -11.01 8.08 21.55
N VAL A 211 -12.24 7.62 21.75
CA VAL A 211 -13.40 8.12 20.98
C VAL A 211 -13.60 9.62 21.19
N GLN A 212 -13.65 10.08 22.45
CA GLN A 212 -13.82 11.51 22.74
C GLN A 212 -12.65 12.35 22.24
N TYR A 213 -11.42 11.83 22.36
CA TYR A 213 -10.23 12.46 21.81
C TYR A 213 -10.34 12.67 20.30
N TRP A 214 -10.81 11.64 19.58
CA TRP A 214 -10.99 11.70 18.13
C TRP A 214 -12.04 12.73 17.73
N PHE A 215 -13.22 12.73 18.37
CA PHE A 215 -14.27 13.73 18.08
C PHE A 215 -13.85 15.17 18.41
N ASN A 216 -13.03 15.36 19.45
CA ASN A 216 -12.55 16.68 19.86
C ASN A 216 -11.32 17.16 19.06
N ALA A 217 -10.79 16.33 18.16
CA ALA A 217 -9.65 16.72 17.34
C ALA A 217 -10.02 17.83 16.35
N LYS A 218 -9.02 18.62 15.92
CA LYS A 218 -9.27 19.75 15.03
C LYS A 218 -9.84 19.25 13.69
N LYS A 219 -10.92 19.87 13.19
CA LYS A 219 -11.53 19.57 11.88
C LYS A 219 -10.51 19.50 10.73
N ARG A 220 -9.50 20.38 10.74
CA ARG A 220 -8.39 20.37 9.77
C ARG A 220 -7.62 19.04 9.75
N TRP A 221 -7.43 18.40 10.91
CA TRP A 221 -6.72 17.12 10.99
C TRP A 221 -7.54 15.96 10.47
N HIS A 222 -8.86 15.97 10.70
CA HIS A 222 -9.77 15.04 10.04
C HIS A 222 -9.75 15.23 8.53
N GLY A 223 -9.80 16.48 8.04
CA GLY A 223 -9.72 16.78 6.61
C GLY A 223 -8.41 16.26 5.98
N LEU A 224 -7.27 16.42 6.65
CA LEU A 224 -6.01 15.82 6.21
C LEU A 224 -6.05 14.29 6.21
N GLY A 225 -6.61 13.67 7.25
CA GLY A 225 -6.83 12.23 7.30
C GLY A 225 -7.69 11.73 6.13
N VAL A 226 -8.85 12.34 5.93
CA VAL A 226 -9.78 12.04 4.83
C VAL A 226 -9.07 12.20 3.47
N SER A 227 -8.27 13.26 3.28
CA SER A 227 -7.51 13.43 2.02
C SER A 227 -6.52 12.28 1.78
N GLY A 228 -5.80 11.82 2.81
CA GLY A 228 -4.95 10.62 2.72
C GLY A 228 -5.77 9.36 2.42
N GLY A 229 -6.99 9.29 2.93
CA GLY A 229 -7.95 8.22 2.68
C GLY A 229 -8.45 8.19 1.25
N VAL A 230 -8.75 9.34 0.66
CA VAL A 230 -9.14 9.46 -0.75
C VAL A 230 -8.01 9.01 -1.66
N LEU A 231 -6.77 9.45 -1.38
CA LEU A 231 -5.58 8.97 -2.09
C LEU A 231 -5.47 7.44 -1.99
N TRP A 232 -5.53 6.87 -0.78
CA TRP A 232 -5.47 5.41 -0.63
C TRP A 232 -6.61 4.69 -1.36
N GLY A 233 -7.84 5.18 -1.26
CA GLY A 233 -9.02 4.59 -1.92
C GLY A 233 -8.88 4.56 -3.44
N MET A 234 -8.44 5.67 -4.04
CA MET A 234 -8.13 5.73 -5.48
C MET A 234 -7.04 4.72 -5.87
N GLY A 235 -5.96 4.67 -5.09
CA GLY A 235 -4.89 3.70 -5.28
C GLY A 235 -5.40 2.25 -5.24
N ASN A 236 -6.28 1.97 -4.27
CA ASN A 236 -6.82 0.63 -4.04
C ASN A 236 -7.75 0.16 -5.14
N VAL A 237 -8.68 0.99 -5.64
CA VAL A 237 -9.55 0.55 -6.74
C VAL A 237 -8.74 0.27 -8.01
N LEU A 238 -7.79 1.15 -8.35
CA LEU A 238 -6.91 0.95 -9.51
C LEU A 238 -6.02 -0.28 -9.36
N SER A 239 -5.46 -0.54 -8.16
CA SER A 239 -4.66 -1.74 -7.92
C SER A 239 -5.49 -3.01 -7.99
N LEU A 240 -6.73 -3.02 -7.51
CA LEU A 240 -7.62 -4.18 -7.59
C LEU A 240 -7.95 -4.53 -9.04
N TYR A 241 -8.23 -3.54 -9.90
CA TYR A 241 -8.43 -3.78 -11.33
C TYR A 241 -7.14 -4.24 -12.03
N ALA A 242 -5.96 -3.74 -11.63
CA ALA A 242 -4.69 -4.25 -12.15
C ALA A 242 -4.47 -5.71 -11.73
N MET A 243 -4.62 -6.03 -10.44
CA MET A 243 -4.51 -7.39 -9.88
C MET A 243 -5.50 -8.37 -10.53
N GLN A 244 -6.72 -7.93 -10.84
CA GLN A 244 -7.70 -8.76 -11.55
C GLN A 244 -7.25 -9.11 -12.98
N LYS A 245 -6.54 -8.19 -13.65
CA LYS A 245 -6.15 -8.35 -15.06
C LYS A 245 -4.86 -9.16 -15.25
N ILE A 246 -3.84 -8.91 -14.45
CA ILE A 246 -2.50 -9.50 -14.62
C ILE A 246 -2.05 -10.35 -13.42
N GLY A 247 -2.93 -10.57 -12.45
CA GLY A 247 -2.62 -11.37 -11.27
C GLY A 247 -1.91 -10.58 -10.16
N VAL A 248 -2.03 -11.08 -8.94
CA VAL A 248 -1.44 -10.49 -7.73
C VAL A 248 0.08 -10.69 -7.70
N SER A 249 0.54 -11.84 -8.17
CA SER A 249 1.96 -12.20 -8.20
C SER A 249 2.81 -11.27 -9.08
N VAL A 250 2.23 -10.73 -10.15
CA VAL A 250 2.87 -9.80 -11.09
C VAL A 250 2.65 -8.35 -10.65
N SER A 251 1.40 -7.96 -10.40
CA SER A 251 1.06 -6.55 -10.17
C SER A 251 1.55 -5.97 -8.85
N ILE A 252 1.48 -6.70 -7.72
CA ILE A 252 1.88 -6.15 -6.42
C ILE A 252 3.37 -5.77 -6.39
N PRO A 253 4.33 -6.62 -6.81
CA PRO A 253 5.73 -6.22 -6.89
C PRO A 253 5.94 -4.95 -7.73
N MET A 254 5.27 -4.84 -8.87
CA MET A 254 5.37 -3.67 -9.74
C MET A 254 4.85 -2.40 -9.03
N ILE A 255 3.65 -2.47 -8.44
CA ILE A 255 3.04 -1.38 -7.68
C ILE A 255 3.97 -0.92 -6.55
N GLN A 256 4.53 -1.86 -5.79
CA GLN A 256 5.42 -1.58 -4.67
C GLN A 256 6.74 -0.93 -5.08
N GLY A 257 7.32 -1.36 -6.20
CA GLY A 257 8.47 -0.70 -6.81
C GLY A 257 8.20 0.78 -7.08
N PHE A 258 7.11 1.09 -7.78
CA PHE A 258 6.74 2.47 -8.09
C PHE A 258 6.37 3.30 -6.85
N ILE A 259 5.67 2.70 -5.86
CA ILE A 259 5.37 3.36 -4.58
C ILE A 259 6.64 3.78 -3.87
N THR A 260 7.67 2.93 -3.87
CA THR A 260 8.95 3.22 -3.22
C THR A 260 9.62 4.44 -3.85
N ILE A 261 9.62 4.51 -5.18
CA ILE A 261 10.16 5.64 -5.94
C ILE A 261 9.40 6.93 -5.59
N ILE A 262 8.07 6.93 -5.70
CA ILE A 262 7.22 8.11 -5.45
C ILE A 262 7.33 8.57 -4.01
N SER A 263 7.31 7.66 -3.04
CA SER A 263 7.44 7.96 -1.61
C SER A 263 8.81 8.56 -1.29
N ALA A 264 9.87 8.04 -1.92
CA ALA A 264 11.20 8.58 -1.78
C ALA A 264 11.29 9.99 -2.40
N LEU A 265 10.70 10.23 -3.57
CA LEU A 265 10.65 11.56 -4.19
C LEU A 265 9.96 12.60 -3.27
N TRP A 266 8.82 12.26 -2.67
CA TRP A 266 8.21 13.13 -1.64
C TRP A 266 9.14 13.35 -0.44
N GLY A 267 9.79 12.28 0.04
CA GLY A 267 10.77 12.34 1.12
C GLY A 267 11.90 13.32 0.83
N ILE A 268 12.44 13.29 -0.39
CA ILE A 268 13.58 14.09 -0.83
C ILE A 268 13.15 15.54 -1.12
N ALA A 269 12.18 15.71 -2.01
CA ALA A 269 11.85 17.02 -2.58
C ALA A 269 11.07 17.90 -1.59
N VAL A 270 10.14 17.31 -0.84
CA VAL A 270 9.24 18.06 0.04
C VAL A 270 9.65 17.98 1.49
N PHE A 271 9.96 16.78 1.98
CA PHE A 271 10.34 16.60 3.38
C PHE A 271 11.83 16.77 3.64
N ARG A 272 12.62 17.00 2.57
CA ARG A 272 14.06 17.26 2.66
C ARG A 272 14.81 16.21 3.47
N GLU A 273 14.37 14.95 3.43
CA GLU A 273 14.94 13.82 4.19
C GLU A 273 16.40 13.49 3.75
N MET A 274 16.87 14.08 2.64
CA MET A 274 18.27 14.03 2.17
C MET A 274 19.13 15.24 2.55
N HIS A 275 18.58 16.35 3.04
CA HIS A 275 19.39 17.54 3.37
C HIS A 275 20.40 17.27 4.49
N ASP A 276 20.07 16.35 5.40
CA ASP A 276 20.93 15.94 6.51
C ASP A 276 22.04 14.96 6.10
N VAL A 277 22.15 14.62 4.81
CA VAL A 277 23.27 13.83 4.28
C VAL A 277 24.48 14.76 4.12
N ILE A 278 25.61 14.36 4.73
CA ILE A 278 26.91 15.04 4.62
C ILE A 278 27.21 15.35 3.14
N PRO A 279 27.60 16.58 2.76
CA PRO A 279 27.79 16.99 1.36
C PRO A 279 28.60 16.00 0.52
N GLU A 280 29.71 15.48 1.06
CA GLU A 280 30.56 14.47 0.41
C GLU A 280 29.83 13.16 0.08
N ARG A 281 28.80 12.81 0.87
CA ARG A 281 27.98 11.61 0.67
C ARG A 281 26.76 11.86 -0.21
N ARG A 282 26.42 13.12 -0.53
CA ARG A 282 25.23 13.45 -1.35
C ARG A 282 25.36 12.91 -2.77
N LYS A 283 26.53 13.02 -3.40
CA LYS A 283 26.78 12.45 -4.74
C LYS A 283 26.57 10.94 -4.73
N LYS A 284 27.13 10.24 -3.72
CA LYS A 284 26.94 8.79 -3.54
C LYS A 284 25.47 8.42 -3.30
N ALA A 285 24.76 9.18 -2.47
CA ALA A 285 23.33 8.97 -2.22
C ALA A 285 22.49 9.16 -3.49
N LEU A 286 22.80 10.16 -4.31
CA LEU A 286 22.12 10.38 -5.59
C LEU A 286 22.40 9.25 -6.59
N ILE A 287 23.64 8.78 -6.69
CA ILE A 287 23.99 7.62 -7.53
C ILE A 287 23.21 6.39 -7.08
N MET A 288 23.23 6.08 -5.78
CA MET A 288 22.48 4.94 -5.22
C MET A 288 20.96 5.06 -5.44
N PHE A 289 20.42 6.28 -5.39
CA PHE A 289 19.01 6.55 -5.69
C PHE A 289 18.71 6.21 -7.16
N ILE A 290 19.50 6.75 -8.09
CA ILE A 290 19.32 6.53 -9.54
C ILE A 290 19.51 5.04 -9.88
N THR A 291 20.55 4.39 -9.37
CA THR A 291 20.78 2.95 -9.56
C THR A 291 19.62 2.14 -9.00
N GLY A 292 19.10 2.49 -7.82
CA GLY A 292 17.95 1.81 -7.23
C GLY A 292 16.67 1.98 -8.05
N MET A 293 16.43 3.17 -8.63
CA MET A 293 15.31 3.38 -9.57
C MET A 293 15.47 2.53 -10.84
N ILE A 294 16.67 2.51 -11.44
CA ILE A 294 16.96 1.72 -12.65
C ILE A 294 16.74 0.24 -12.37
N LEU A 295 17.26 -0.29 -11.24
CA LEU A 295 17.02 -1.68 -10.85
C LEU A 295 15.53 -1.96 -10.65
N THR A 296 14.82 -1.06 -9.98
CA THR A 296 13.37 -1.23 -9.77
C THR A 296 12.63 -1.33 -11.11
N ILE A 297 12.93 -0.44 -12.06
CA ILE A 297 12.34 -0.45 -13.41
C ILE A 297 12.75 -1.71 -14.18
N ALA A 298 14.01 -2.15 -14.07
CA ALA A 298 14.49 -3.37 -14.71
C ALA A 298 13.76 -4.61 -14.15
N GLY A 299 13.55 -4.68 -12.84
CA GLY A 299 12.79 -5.75 -12.22
C GLY A 299 11.31 -5.75 -12.64
N VAL A 300 10.69 -4.57 -12.76
CA VAL A 300 9.34 -4.41 -13.34
C VAL A 300 9.30 -4.96 -14.78
N TRP A 301 10.30 -4.63 -15.60
CA TRP A 301 10.39 -5.12 -16.97
C TRP A 301 10.53 -6.65 -17.05
N VAL A 302 11.31 -7.26 -16.14
CA VAL A 302 11.45 -8.71 -16.03
C VAL A 302 10.13 -9.38 -15.64
N ILE A 303 9.44 -8.83 -14.63
CA ILE A 303 8.12 -9.35 -14.20
C ILE A 303 7.09 -9.26 -15.32
N ASN A 304 7.16 -8.22 -16.15
CA ASN A 304 6.26 -8.04 -17.30
C ASN A 304 6.51 -9.02 -18.46
N GLN A 305 7.48 -9.93 -18.36
CA GLN A 305 7.67 -11.01 -19.34
C GLN A 305 6.93 -12.30 -18.95
N VAL A 306 6.18 -12.27 -17.85
CA VAL A 306 5.49 -13.41 -17.24
C VAL A 306 4.01 -13.38 -17.55
#